data_AF-A0A3M1KPF8-F1
#
_entry.id   AF-A0A3M1KPF8-F1
#
_cell.length_a   1.000
_cell.length_b   1.000
_cell.length_c   1.000
_cell.angle_alpha   90.00
_cell.angle_beta   90.00
_cell.angle_gamma   90.00
#
_symmetry.space_group_name_H-M   'P 1'
#
loop_
_entity.id
_entity.type
_entity.pdbx_description
1 polymer ?
#
loop_
_entity_poly.entity_id
_entity_poly.type
_entity_poly.pdbx_seq_one_letter_code
_entity_poly.pdbx_strand_id
1 'polypeptide(L)'
;ETLSALEAVFLHRPFVLGLRPTEADFGLFASMFRHFSCDPAPARIMRERAPAVYEWVARMWNLRSECFGSEPFPERIPGDLGDLLAAIGRDYLPYLDANASAYARGQQRVHYQAAGAVFVEPVKPYRVWCRDRLHRQFSALDPAARAEVREAMGGGDAVDRLLVPSPKPAPDLIGSLPLPGAPGKGAVADSWWRK
;
A
#
# COMPACT_ATOMS: atom_id res chain seq x y z
N GLU A 1 -2.03 -8.29 14.48
CA GLU A 1 -2.73 -7.03 14.16
C GLU A 1 -3.07 -6.97 12.67
N THR A 2 -2.12 -6.78 11.75
CA THR A 2 -2.43 -6.63 10.31
C THR A 2 -3.26 -7.77 9.70
N LEU A 3 -2.92 -9.04 9.97
CA LEU A 3 -3.73 -10.17 9.50
C LEU A 3 -5.15 -10.15 10.06
N SER A 4 -5.34 -9.73 11.31
CA SER A 4 -6.67 -9.62 11.93
C SER A 4 -7.48 -8.49 11.32
N ALA A 5 -6.85 -7.33 11.06
CA ALA A 5 -7.51 -6.21 10.39
C ALA A 5 -7.93 -6.58 8.96
N LEU A 6 -7.05 -7.24 8.20
CA LEU A 6 -7.37 -7.70 6.85
C LEU A 6 -8.40 -8.84 6.84
N GLU A 7 -8.38 -9.73 7.83
CA GLU A 7 -9.41 -10.77 7.97
C GLU A 7 -10.79 -10.15 8.14
N ALA A 8 -10.93 -9.16 9.02
CA ALA A 8 -12.20 -8.43 9.20
C ALA A 8 -12.72 -7.82 7.89
N VAL A 9 -11.82 -7.28 7.07
CA VAL A 9 -12.15 -6.74 5.74
C VAL A 9 -12.61 -7.85 4.80
N PHE A 10 -11.80 -8.90 4.61
CA PHE A 10 -12.06 -9.92 3.59
C PHE A 10 -13.18 -10.90 3.94
N LEU A 11 -13.67 -10.89 5.19
CA LEU A 11 -14.93 -11.54 5.56
C LEU A 11 -16.15 -10.87 4.92
N HIS A 12 -16.06 -9.58 4.55
CA HIS A 12 -17.20 -8.79 4.07
C HIS A 12 -17.07 -8.31 2.63
N ARG A 13 -15.85 -8.15 2.11
CA ARG A 13 -15.61 -7.62 0.75
C ARG A 13 -14.44 -8.34 0.06
N PRO A 14 -14.46 -8.47 -1.28
CA PRO A 14 -13.43 -9.21 -2.01
C PRO A 14 -12.10 -8.46 -2.15
N PHE A 15 -12.07 -7.14 -1.99
CA PHE A 15 -10.88 -6.30 -2.13
C PHE A 15 -10.87 -5.20 -1.06
N VAL A 16 -9.70 -4.66 -0.74
CA VAL A 16 -9.49 -3.77 0.41
C VAL A 16 -10.48 -2.60 0.44
N LEU A 17 -10.76 -1.99 -0.72
CA LEU A 17 -11.64 -0.83 -0.82
C LEU A 17 -13.05 -1.15 -1.33
N GLY A 18 -13.34 -2.37 -1.79
CA GLY A 18 -14.66 -2.67 -2.36
C GLY A 18 -14.73 -3.93 -3.23
N LEU A 19 -15.46 -3.82 -4.34
CA LEU A 19 -15.80 -4.95 -5.22
C LEU A 19 -14.79 -5.19 -6.35
N ARG A 20 -13.84 -4.27 -6.55
CA ARG A 20 -12.76 -4.39 -7.52
C ARG A 20 -11.39 -4.12 -6.90
N PRO A 21 -10.30 -4.71 -7.42
CA PRO A 21 -8.97 -4.46 -6.93
C PRO A 21 -8.54 -3.03 -7.21
N THR A 22 -7.80 -2.46 -6.26
CA THR A 22 -7.22 -1.12 -6.33
C THR A 22 -5.72 -1.17 -6.08
N GLU A 23 -5.04 -0.01 -6.14
CA GLU A 23 -3.61 0.07 -5.79
C GLU A 23 -3.30 -0.49 -4.39
N ALA A 24 -4.26 -0.40 -3.45
CA ALA A 24 -4.11 -0.95 -2.11
C ALA A 24 -3.93 -2.48 -2.14
N ASP A 25 -4.72 -3.18 -2.95
CA ASP A 25 -4.64 -4.63 -3.09
C ASP A 25 -3.30 -5.06 -3.68
N PHE A 26 -2.87 -4.42 -4.76
CA PHE A 26 -1.58 -4.73 -5.41
C PHE A 26 -0.39 -4.41 -4.49
N GLY A 27 -0.47 -3.32 -3.72
CA GLY A 27 0.58 -2.94 -2.76
C GLY A 27 0.73 -3.94 -1.61
N LEU A 28 -0.38 -4.48 -1.10
CA LEU A 28 -0.36 -5.48 -0.03
C LEU A 28 0.00 -6.87 -0.56
N PHE A 29 -0.44 -7.21 -1.77
CA PHE A 29 -0.36 -8.55 -2.33
C PHE A 29 1.06 -9.11 -2.37
N ALA A 30 2.05 -8.33 -2.82
CA ALA A 30 3.40 -8.85 -3.06
C ALA A 30 4.02 -9.50 -1.82
N SER A 31 3.92 -8.82 -0.68
CA SER A 31 4.45 -9.35 0.60
C SER A 31 3.61 -10.52 1.12
N MET A 32 2.28 -10.38 1.07
CA MET A 32 1.32 -11.39 1.51
C MET A 32 1.47 -12.71 0.75
N PHE A 33 1.65 -12.64 -0.57
CA PHE A 33 1.93 -13.79 -1.40
C PHE A 33 3.28 -14.41 -1.03
N ARG A 34 4.39 -13.68 -1.25
CA ARG A 34 5.72 -14.29 -1.21
C ARG A 34 6.17 -14.73 0.18
N HIS A 35 5.87 -13.95 1.22
CA HIS A 35 6.41 -14.17 2.56
C HIS A 35 5.39 -14.77 3.52
N PHE A 36 4.11 -14.46 3.37
CA PHE A 36 3.11 -14.95 4.33
C PHE A 36 2.39 -16.21 3.84
N SER A 37 2.05 -16.30 2.56
CA SER A 37 1.29 -17.45 2.03
C SER A 37 2.16 -18.63 1.61
N CYS A 38 3.41 -18.39 1.22
CA CYS A 38 4.35 -19.42 0.76
C CYS A 38 5.20 -20.04 1.88
N ASP A 39 5.64 -19.25 2.86
CA ASP A 39 6.54 -19.76 3.90
C ASP A 39 5.76 -20.62 4.92
N PRO A 40 6.25 -21.80 5.34
CA PRO A 40 5.45 -22.78 6.08
C PRO A 40 4.82 -22.24 7.37
N ALA A 41 5.60 -21.49 8.18
CA ALA A 41 5.15 -20.99 9.47
C ALA A 41 4.08 -19.88 9.34
N PRO A 42 4.30 -18.78 8.60
CA PRO A 42 3.25 -17.77 8.43
C PRO A 42 2.07 -18.29 7.61
N ALA A 43 2.26 -19.22 6.66
CA ALA A 43 1.14 -19.78 5.90
C ALA A 43 0.20 -20.60 6.78
N ARG A 44 0.75 -21.32 7.77
CA ARG A 44 -0.06 -21.98 8.81
C ARG A 44 -0.86 -20.96 9.61
N ILE A 45 -0.24 -19.86 10.04
CA ILE A 45 -0.92 -18.79 10.78
C ILE A 45 -2.05 -18.18 9.95
N MET A 46 -1.83 -17.89 8.67
CA MET A 46 -2.87 -17.39 7.77
C MET A 46 -4.04 -18.37 7.67
N ARG A 47 -3.77 -19.66 7.39
CA ARG A 47 -4.84 -20.65 7.27
C ARG A 47 -5.64 -20.85 8.57
N GLU A 48 -5.01 -20.75 9.73
CA GLU A 48 -5.66 -20.94 11.03
C GLU A 48 -6.38 -19.68 11.54
N ARG A 49 -5.84 -18.49 11.29
CA ARG A 49 -6.29 -17.24 11.94
C ARG A 49 -6.80 -16.17 11.00
N ALA A 50 -6.50 -16.27 9.72
CA ALA A 50 -6.87 -15.30 8.70
C ALA A 50 -7.20 -15.98 7.35
N PRO A 51 -8.14 -16.95 7.33
CA PRO A 51 -8.47 -17.71 6.13
C PRO A 51 -9.03 -16.84 4.99
N ALA A 52 -9.77 -15.76 5.29
CA ALA A 52 -10.24 -14.84 4.26
C ALA A 52 -9.08 -14.06 3.62
N VAL A 53 -8.04 -13.72 4.40
CA VAL A 53 -6.78 -13.17 3.84
C VAL A 53 -6.08 -14.19 2.94
N TYR A 54 -6.01 -15.46 3.36
CA TYR A 54 -5.38 -16.51 2.55
C TYR A 54 -6.11 -16.74 1.22
N GLU A 55 -7.44 -16.71 1.25
CA GLU A 55 -8.28 -16.78 0.05
C GLU A 55 -8.11 -15.55 -0.84
N TRP A 56 -8.07 -14.34 -0.27
CA TRP A 56 -7.78 -13.11 -1.03
C TRP A 56 -6.42 -13.16 -1.74
N VAL A 57 -5.38 -13.73 -1.12
CA VAL A 57 -4.08 -13.93 -1.80
C VAL A 57 -4.23 -14.83 -3.04
N ALA A 58 -4.98 -15.93 -2.93
CA ALA A 58 -5.23 -16.80 -4.08
C ALA A 58 -6.06 -16.10 -5.17
N ARG A 59 -7.06 -15.29 -4.77
CA ARG A 59 -7.84 -14.43 -5.68
C ARG A 59 -6.95 -13.47 -6.45
N MET A 60 -6.07 -12.76 -5.75
CA MET A 60 -5.12 -11.82 -6.37
C MET A 60 -4.13 -12.51 -7.31
N TRP A 61 -3.65 -13.71 -6.97
CA TRP A 61 -2.75 -14.48 -7.83
C TRP A 61 -3.43 -14.95 -9.13
N ASN A 62 -4.71 -15.32 -9.06
CA ASN A 62 -5.49 -15.75 -10.21
C ASN A 62 -6.29 -14.62 -10.89
N LEU A 63 -6.02 -13.37 -10.52
CA LEU A 63 -6.82 -12.23 -10.93
C LEU A 63 -6.79 -12.04 -12.46
N ARG A 64 -7.94 -11.73 -13.04
CA ARG A 64 -8.14 -11.39 -14.45
C ARG A 64 -9.05 -10.17 -14.56
N SER A 65 -8.87 -9.34 -15.59
CA SER A 65 -9.68 -8.12 -15.80
C SER A 65 -11.17 -8.42 -15.88
N GLU A 66 -11.53 -9.56 -16.45
CA GLU A 66 -12.91 -9.98 -16.68
C GLU A 66 -13.64 -10.27 -15.35
N CYS A 67 -12.90 -10.60 -14.28
CA CYS A 67 -13.48 -10.91 -12.96
C CYS A 67 -14.04 -9.68 -12.23
N PHE A 68 -13.61 -8.46 -12.61
CA PHE A 68 -14.00 -7.22 -11.91
C PHE A 68 -14.28 -6.06 -12.87
N GLY A 69 -14.26 -6.29 -14.19
CA GLY A 69 -14.37 -5.23 -15.18
C GLY A 69 -15.69 -4.45 -15.10
N SER A 70 -16.78 -5.11 -14.69
CA SER A 70 -18.10 -4.51 -14.48
C SER A 70 -18.30 -3.90 -13.10
N GLU A 71 -17.39 -4.15 -12.15
CA GLU A 71 -17.54 -3.70 -10.77
C GLU A 71 -17.18 -2.21 -10.63
N PRO A 72 -17.93 -1.45 -9.80
CA PRO A 72 -17.68 -0.03 -9.62
C PRO A 72 -16.38 0.23 -8.87
N PHE A 73 -15.75 1.37 -9.13
CA PHE A 73 -14.71 1.88 -8.24
C PHE A 73 -15.31 2.30 -6.91
N PRO A 74 -14.57 2.18 -5.80
CA PRO A 74 -15.03 2.68 -4.51
C PRO A 74 -15.17 4.19 -4.56
N GLU A 75 -16.33 4.70 -4.15
CA GLU A 75 -16.59 6.15 -4.08
C GLU A 75 -16.21 6.75 -2.73
N ARG A 76 -16.07 5.91 -1.70
CA ARG A 76 -15.80 6.28 -0.30
C ARG A 76 -14.83 5.30 0.34
N ILE A 77 -14.15 5.73 1.40
CA ILE A 77 -13.29 4.85 2.20
C ILE A 77 -14.18 3.99 3.12
N PRO A 78 -14.08 2.65 3.07
CA PRO A 78 -14.81 1.80 4.01
C PRO A 78 -14.46 2.07 5.47
N GLY A 79 -15.47 2.12 6.33
CA GLY A 79 -15.32 2.46 7.75
C GLY A 79 -14.64 1.39 8.62
N ASP A 80 -14.41 0.19 8.10
CA ASP A 80 -13.76 -0.94 8.79
C ASP A 80 -12.24 -1.01 8.55
N LEU A 81 -11.65 -0.01 7.88
CA LEU A 81 -10.21 0.05 7.63
C LEU A 81 -9.40 0.70 8.76
N GLY A 82 -10.06 1.15 9.83
CA GLY A 82 -9.45 1.90 10.92
C GLY A 82 -8.21 1.20 11.51
N ASP A 83 -8.30 -0.08 11.85
CA ASP A 83 -7.18 -0.83 12.44
C ASP A 83 -5.98 -0.96 11.48
N LEU A 84 -6.25 -1.19 10.19
CA LEU A 84 -5.21 -1.28 9.18
C LEU A 84 -4.50 0.06 8.98
N LEU A 85 -5.28 1.14 8.86
CA LEU A 85 -4.79 2.49 8.64
C LEU A 85 -4.07 3.06 9.88
N ALA A 86 -4.56 2.74 11.09
CA ALA A 86 -3.91 3.10 12.35
C ALA A 86 -2.51 2.48 12.46
N ALA A 87 -2.35 1.20 12.10
CA ALA A 87 -1.04 0.55 12.10
C ALA A 87 -0.06 1.24 11.10
N ILE A 88 -0.52 1.60 9.90
CA ILE A 88 0.28 2.34 8.92
C ILE A 88 0.68 3.72 9.46
N GLY A 89 -0.26 4.45 10.04
CA GLY A 89 -0.04 5.78 10.61
C GLY A 89 0.92 5.77 11.80
N ARG A 90 0.83 4.74 12.64
CA ARG A 90 1.65 4.56 13.84
C ARG A 90 3.09 4.13 13.53
N ASP A 91 3.28 3.17 12.62
CA ASP A 91 4.59 2.53 12.45
C ASP A 91 5.31 2.99 11.18
N TYR A 92 4.61 3.15 10.06
CA TYR A 92 5.25 3.38 8.76
C TYR A 92 5.46 4.86 8.44
N LEU A 93 4.49 5.74 8.73
CA LEU A 93 4.67 7.18 8.48
C LEU A 93 5.82 7.78 9.30
N PRO A 94 6.01 7.45 10.60
CA PRO A 94 7.15 7.95 11.37
C PRO A 94 8.49 7.43 10.84
N TYR A 95 8.54 6.18 10.35
CA TYR A 95 9.72 5.65 9.67
C TYR A 95 10.07 6.48 8.42
N LEU A 96 9.08 6.83 7.59
CA LEU A 96 9.29 7.65 6.40
C LEU A 96 9.84 9.05 6.77
N ASP A 97 9.29 9.68 7.80
CA ASP A 97 9.78 10.97 8.33
C ASP A 97 11.23 10.86 8.82
N ALA A 98 11.53 9.83 9.61
CA ALA A 98 12.88 9.60 10.14
C ALA A 98 13.90 9.37 9.01
N ASN A 99 13.53 8.59 7.99
CA ASN A 99 14.39 8.35 6.84
C ASN A 99 14.60 9.62 6.00
N ALA A 100 13.55 10.42 5.78
CA ALA A 100 13.66 11.72 5.09
C ALA A 100 14.56 12.71 5.84
N SER A 101 14.43 12.78 7.16
CA SER A 101 15.28 13.61 8.02
C SER A 101 16.75 13.17 7.99
N ALA A 102 17.00 11.87 8.10
CA ALA A 102 18.35 11.30 8.03
C ALA A 102 19.00 11.52 6.65
N TYR A 103 18.23 11.35 5.57
CA TYR A 103 18.67 11.62 4.20
C TYR A 103 19.05 13.10 4.00
N ALA A 104 18.23 14.03 4.50
CA ALA A 104 18.52 15.46 4.40
C ALA A 104 19.82 15.85 5.13
N ARG A 105 20.14 15.16 6.24
CA ARG A 105 21.39 15.36 7.01
C ARG A 105 22.60 14.59 6.47
N GLY A 106 22.45 13.82 5.38
CA GLY A 106 23.54 13.01 4.84
C GLY A 106 23.97 11.84 5.75
N GLN A 107 23.08 11.37 6.63
CA GLN A 107 23.36 10.25 7.52
C GLN A 107 23.35 8.92 6.76
N GLN A 108 24.17 7.96 7.21
CA GLN A 108 24.22 6.61 6.62
C GLN A 108 23.14 5.68 7.17
N ARG A 109 22.68 5.93 8.40
CA ARG A 109 21.68 5.11 9.09
C ARG A 109 20.52 5.96 9.60
N VAL A 110 19.32 5.39 9.51
CA VAL A 110 18.11 5.91 10.14
C VAL A 110 17.84 5.12 11.41
N HIS A 111 17.48 5.84 12.48
CA HIS A 111 17.05 5.28 13.75
C HIS A 111 15.58 5.65 13.95
N TYR A 112 14.74 4.65 14.24
CA TYR A 112 13.32 4.87 14.49
C TYR A 112 12.78 3.82 15.46
N GLN A 113 11.66 4.13 16.10
CA GLN A 113 10.95 3.19 16.97
C GLN A 113 9.70 2.68 16.26
N ALA A 114 9.45 1.39 16.32
CA ALA A 114 8.22 0.77 15.84
C ALA A 114 7.93 -0.46 16.71
N ALA A 115 6.65 -0.72 17.02
CA ALA A 115 6.24 -1.89 17.83
C ALA A 115 7.07 -2.12 19.13
N GLY A 116 7.48 -1.05 19.82
CA GLY A 116 8.27 -1.12 21.05
C GLY A 116 9.76 -1.47 20.88
N ALA A 117 10.25 -1.56 19.64
CA ALA A 117 11.65 -1.84 19.34
C ALA A 117 12.35 -0.65 18.67
N VAL A 118 13.66 -0.53 18.88
CA VAL A 118 14.51 0.43 18.16
C VAL A 118 15.07 -0.25 16.92
N PHE A 119 14.73 0.29 15.75
CA PHE A 119 15.25 -0.16 14.47
C PHE A 119 16.37 0.75 13.99
N VAL A 120 17.38 0.12 13.38
CA VAL A 120 18.50 0.84 12.76
C VAL A 120 18.79 0.28 11.38
N GLU A 121 18.49 1.05 10.34
CA GLU A 121 18.60 0.63 8.94
C GLU A 121 19.45 1.60 8.12
N PRO A 122 19.98 1.17 6.95
CA PRO A 122 20.54 2.10 5.98
C PRO A 122 19.50 3.13 5.53
N VAL A 123 19.93 4.39 5.36
CA VAL A 123 19.08 5.41 4.74
C VAL A 123 18.80 5.04 3.28
N LYS A 124 17.52 5.08 2.89
CA LYS A 124 17.06 4.68 1.56
C LYS A 124 16.48 5.89 0.83
N PRO A 125 17.12 6.42 -0.23
CA PRO A 125 16.56 7.50 -1.04
C PRO A 125 15.17 7.18 -1.60
N TYR A 126 14.93 5.90 -1.93
CA TYR A 126 13.63 5.41 -2.39
C TYR A 126 12.50 5.67 -1.38
N ARG A 127 12.76 5.60 -0.07
CA ARG A 127 11.75 5.88 0.95
C ARG A 127 11.42 7.36 1.06
N VAL A 128 12.39 8.24 0.79
CA VAL A 128 12.14 9.69 0.67
C VAL A 128 11.25 9.97 -0.54
N TRP A 129 11.57 9.36 -1.69
CA TRP A 129 10.75 9.46 -2.89
C TRP A 129 9.29 8.98 -2.66
N CYS A 130 9.09 7.85 -1.97
CA CYS A 130 7.77 7.37 -1.60
C CYS A 130 7.01 8.37 -0.72
N ARG A 131 7.68 8.92 0.30
CA ARG A 131 7.08 9.91 1.20
C ARG A 131 6.65 11.17 0.45
N ASP A 132 7.50 11.68 -0.44
CA ASP A 132 7.18 12.88 -1.23
C ASP A 132 6.00 12.65 -2.18
N ARG A 133 5.84 11.42 -2.69
CA ARG A 133 4.67 11.05 -3.49
C ARG A 133 3.40 11.05 -2.66
N LEU A 134 3.43 10.51 -1.43
CA LEU A 134 2.31 10.60 -0.48
C LEU A 134 1.98 12.05 -0.14
N HIS A 135 2.98 12.89 0.15
CA HIS A 135 2.79 14.33 0.40
C HIS A 135 2.09 15.02 -0.78
N ARG A 136 2.56 14.79 -2.02
CA ARG A 136 1.95 15.39 -3.22
C ARG A 136 0.52 14.92 -3.42
N GLN A 137 0.26 13.62 -3.33
CA GLN A 137 -1.09 13.06 -3.51
C GLN A 137 -2.05 13.59 -2.45
N PHE A 138 -1.65 13.58 -1.17
CA PHE A 138 -2.47 14.07 -0.07
C PHE A 138 -2.74 15.58 -0.17
N SER A 139 -1.72 16.37 -0.54
CA SER A 139 -1.86 17.83 -0.70
C SER A 139 -2.73 18.24 -1.89
N ALA A 140 -2.84 17.37 -2.91
CA ALA A 140 -3.67 17.59 -4.09
C ALA A 140 -5.15 17.24 -3.87
N LEU A 141 -5.51 16.53 -2.79
CA LEU A 141 -6.90 16.25 -2.46
C LEU A 141 -7.65 17.54 -2.15
N ASP A 142 -8.92 17.61 -2.58
CA ASP A 142 -9.83 18.66 -2.13
C ASP A 142 -10.09 18.56 -0.61
N PRO A 143 -10.65 19.61 0.02
CA PRO A 143 -10.87 19.62 1.46
C PRO A 143 -11.77 18.49 1.98
N ALA A 144 -12.77 18.06 1.22
CA ALA A 144 -13.71 17.02 1.64
C ALA A 144 -13.04 15.63 1.61
N ALA A 145 -12.36 15.29 0.51
CA ALA A 145 -11.60 14.05 0.38
C ALA A 145 -10.46 13.99 1.41
N ARG A 146 -9.79 15.12 1.68
CA ARG A 146 -8.76 15.19 2.72
C ARG A 146 -9.31 14.95 4.11
N ALA A 147 -10.50 15.48 4.42
CA ALA A 147 -11.17 15.23 5.69
C ALA A 147 -11.52 13.75 5.85
N GLU A 148 -12.02 13.10 4.79
CA GLU A 148 -12.33 11.67 4.80
C GLU A 148 -11.08 10.80 5.07
N VAL A 149 -9.95 11.11 4.43
CA VAL A 149 -8.68 10.41 4.71
C VAL A 149 -8.22 10.63 6.16
N ARG A 150 -8.36 11.85 6.70
CA ARG A 150 -8.01 12.14 8.10
C ARG A 150 -8.87 11.33 9.07
N GLU A 151 -10.16 11.23 8.79
CA GLU A 151 -11.11 10.45 9.58
C GLU A 151 -10.76 8.96 9.52
N ALA A 152 -10.54 8.40 8.33
CA ALA A 152 -10.19 6.99 8.15
C ALA A 152 -8.86 6.61 8.84
N MET A 153 -7.93 7.54 8.96
CA MET A 153 -6.66 7.36 9.67
C MET A 153 -6.77 7.51 11.21
N GLY A 154 -7.99 7.64 11.76
CA GLY A 154 -8.24 7.72 13.21
C GLY A 154 -8.10 9.12 13.81
N GLY A 155 -8.06 10.18 12.99
CA GLY A 155 -8.02 11.57 13.43
C GLY A 155 -6.60 12.12 13.76
N GLY A 156 -6.12 13.02 12.90
CA GLY A 156 -5.28 14.19 13.21
C GLY A 156 -4.02 14.04 14.09
N ASP A 157 -2.94 13.50 13.50
CA ASP A 157 -1.52 13.88 13.72
C ASP A 157 -0.63 13.06 12.77
N ALA A 158 -0.95 11.77 12.60
CA ALA A 158 -0.16 10.85 11.78
C ALA A 158 -0.18 11.22 10.28
N VAL A 159 -1.35 11.50 9.71
CA VAL A 159 -1.44 11.88 8.29
C VAL A 159 -1.03 13.33 8.03
N ASP A 160 -1.10 14.20 9.04
CA ASP A 160 -0.75 15.62 8.92
C ASP A 160 0.74 15.86 8.70
N ARG A 161 1.57 14.87 9.07
CA ARG A 161 2.99 14.80 8.70
C ARG A 161 3.19 14.92 7.19
N LEU A 162 2.23 14.42 6.41
CA LEU A 162 2.25 14.49 4.94
C LEU A 162 1.88 15.87 4.41
N LEU A 163 1.46 16.84 5.22
CA LEU A 163 1.27 18.22 4.76
C LEU A 163 2.61 18.96 4.59
N VAL A 164 3.66 18.46 5.25
CA VAL A 164 5.00 19.04 5.18
C VAL A 164 5.86 18.21 4.20
N PRO A 165 6.43 18.83 3.15
CA PRO A 165 7.33 18.13 2.22
C PRO A 165 8.59 17.63 2.94
N SER A 166 9.28 16.64 2.35
CA SER A 166 10.56 16.21 2.92
C SER A 166 11.59 17.34 2.89
N PRO A 167 12.47 17.48 3.90
CA PRO A 167 13.43 18.59 3.95
C PRO A 167 14.39 18.64 2.77
N LYS A 168 14.71 17.47 2.20
CA LYS A 168 15.48 17.30 0.97
C LYS A 168 14.80 16.23 0.13
N PRO A 169 14.21 16.56 -1.03
CA PRO A 169 13.59 15.57 -1.89
C PRO A 169 14.66 14.63 -2.48
N ALA A 170 14.29 13.37 -2.69
CA ALA A 170 15.09 12.46 -3.50
C ALA A 170 14.87 12.76 -4.99
N PRO A 171 15.86 12.48 -5.86
CA PRO A 171 15.65 12.52 -7.30
C PRO A 171 14.51 11.55 -7.69
N ASP A 172 13.95 11.71 -8.89
CA ASP A 172 12.98 10.74 -9.38
C ASP A 172 13.70 9.40 -9.63
N LEU A 173 13.29 8.38 -8.87
CA LEU A 173 13.94 7.06 -8.87
C LEU A 173 13.19 6.05 -9.73
N ILE A 174 11.99 6.39 -10.19
CA ILE A 174 11.25 5.57 -11.16
C ILE A 174 11.40 6.24 -12.52
N GLY A 175 12.29 5.69 -13.35
CA GLY A 175 12.40 6.11 -14.75
C GLY A 175 11.11 5.85 -15.52
N SER A 176 11.03 6.38 -16.75
CA SER A 176 9.99 5.99 -17.69
C SER A 176 9.92 4.46 -17.79
N LEU A 177 8.71 3.90 -17.72
CA LEU A 177 8.52 2.46 -17.94
C LEU A 177 9.20 2.08 -19.26
N PRO A 178 9.97 0.99 -19.30
CA PRO A 178 10.75 0.61 -20.48
C PRO A 178 9.88 0.31 -21.70
N LEU A 179 8.59 0.07 -21.47
CA LEU A 179 7.57 -0.10 -22.49
C LEU A 179 6.72 1.18 -22.54
N PRO A 180 6.94 2.09 -23.51
CA PRO A 180 5.93 3.09 -23.83
C PRO A 180 4.67 2.33 -24.26
N GLY A 181 3.53 2.62 -23.65
CA GLY A 181 2.26 2.02 -24.07
C GLY A 181 2.03 2.35 -25.55
N ALA A 182 2.31 1.40 -26.44
CA ALA A 182 2.04 1.61 -27.86
C ALA A 182 0.51 1.72 -28.01
N PRO A 183 -0.02 2.70 -28.76
CA PRO A 183 -1.44 2.68 -29.11
C PRO A 183 -1.72 1.36 -29.83
N GLY A 184 -2.59 0.54 -29.25
CA GLY A 184 -2.87 -0.81 -29.75
C GLY A 184 -3.29 -0.76 -31.22
N LYS A 185 -2.41 -1.21 -32.13
CA LYS A 185 -2.68 -1.27 -33.58
C LYS A 185 -3.14 -2.64 -34.05
N GLY A 186 -3.50 -3.55 -33.16
CA GLY A 186 -3.94 -4.90 -33.53
C GLY A 186 -4.96 -5.46 -32.57
N ALA A 187 -5.77 -6.41 -33.05
CA ALA A 187 -6.63 -7.23 -32.21
C ALA A 187 -5.78 -7.92 -31.12
N VAL A 188 -6.27 -7.91 -29.88
CA VAL A 188 -5.60 -8.54 -28.74
C VAL A 188 -5.46 -10.02 -29.03
N ALA A 189 -4.23 -10.48 -29.23
CA ALA A 189 -3.89 -11.90 -29.30
C ALA A 189 -3.13 -12.26 -28.02
N ASP A 190 -3.45 -13.42 -27.44
CA ASP A 190 -2.71 -13.90 -26.27
C ASP A 190 -1.28 -14.34 -26.65
N SER A 191 -0.45 -14.59 -25.63
CA SER A 191 0.94 -15.04 -25.81
C SER A 191 1.10 -16.39 -26.51
N TRP A 192 -0.01 -17.05 -26.87
CA TRP A 192 -0.08 -18.33 -27.56
C TRP A 192 -0.62 -18.22 -28.99
N TRP A 193 -0.76 -17.00 -29.52
CA TRP A 193 -1.16 -16.72 -30.91
C TRP A 193 -2.49 -17.34 -31.32
N ARG A 194 -3.39 -17.60 -30.36
CA ARG A 194 -4.76 -17.99 -30.68
C ARG A 194 -5.54 -16.74 -31.08
N LYS A 195 -6.16 -16.80 -32.25
CA LYS A 195 -7.10 -15.79 -32.72
C LYS A 195 -8.46 -15.99 -32.06
#